data_AF-A0A660R9U1-F1
#
_entry.id   AF-A0A660R9U1-F1
#
_cell.length_a   1.000
_cell.length_b   1.000
_cell.length_c   1.000
_cell.angle_alpha   90.00
_cell.angle_beta   90.00
_cell.angle_gamma   90.00
#
_symmetry.space_group_name_H-M   'P 1'
#
loop_
_entity.id
_entity.type
_entity.pdbx_description
1 polymer ?
#
loop_
_entity_poly.entity_id
_entity_poly.type
_entity_poly.pdbx_seq_one_letter_code
_entity_poly.pdbx_strand_id
1 'polypeptide(L)'
;MRARFNEEGLCNEHAQFMVKIAKEFPELGGLGPAIIFKDILEESVEDIKKFPFKRVKEQNFSCYLCRIEREFEEVYTRTFAKIFRSIEGRKEYENQKSVFCLRHTHMILRELSKHKAVFNWFKRIQIEKYEEIVAKLEIFIEKYDYRRKNVPFGDEVSAWKLSAKILGK
;
A
#
# COMPACT_ATOMS: atom_id res chain seq x y z
N MET A 1 16.28 3.87 -16.74
CA MET A 1 15.90 3.17 -15.49
C MET A 1 17.10 3.01 -14.56
N ARG A 2 18.21 2.34 -14.98
CA ARG A 2 19.40 2.15 -14.12
C ARG A 2 20.01 3.45 -13.58
N ALA A 3 20.16 4.47 -14.42
CA ALA A 3 20.64 5.79 -13.99
C ALA A 3 19.81 6.42 -12.85
N ARG A 4 18.52 6.09 -12.72
CA ARG A 4 17.67 6.60 -11.62
C ARG A 4 18.01 5.97 -10.27
N PHE A 5 18.41 4.70 -10.25
CA PHE A 5 18.85 4.04 -9.03
C PHE A 5 20.15 4.63 -8.49
N ASN A 6 21.00 5.10 -9.40
CA ASN A 6 22.24 5.80 -9.07
C ASN A 6 21.95 7.22 -8.51
N GLU A 7 21.05 7.96 -9.15
CA GLU A 7 20.67 9.31 -8.72
C GLU A 7 19.87 9.36 -7.40
N GLU A 8 18.91 8.44 -7.22
CA GLU A 8 17.90 8.48 -6.15
C GLU A 8 18.05 7.35 -5.13
N GLY A 9 18.98 6.42 -5.39
CA GLY A 9 19.28 5.30 -4.50
C GLY A 9 18.26 4.16 -4.53
N LEU A 10 18.57 3.14 -3.73
CA LEU A 10 17.73 1.98 -3.44
C LEU A 10 17.72 1.74 -1.93
N CYS A 11 16.54 1.66 -1.32
CA CYS A 11 16.44 1.37 0.11
C CYS A 11 16.54 -0.14 0.37
N ASN A 12 16.89 -0.51 1.60
CA ASN A 12 17.00 -1.91 2.00
C ASN A 12 15.68 -2.67 1.78
N GLU A 13 14.53 -2.08 2.11
CA GLU A 13 13.22 -2.70 1.93
C GLU A 13 12.97 -3.11 0.47
N HIS A 14 13.15 -2.19 -0.47
CA HIS A 14 12.98 -2.46 -1.90
C HIS A 14 14.04 -3.39 -2.46
N ALA A 15 15.28 -3.34 -1.97
CA ALA A 15 16.30 -4.31 -2.34
C ALA A 15 15.90 -5.73 -1.90
N GLN A 16 15.41 -5.91 -0.67
CA GLN A 16 14.93 -7.21 -0.19
C GLN A 16 13.70 -7.67 -0.96
N PHE A 17 12.79 -6.76 -1.31
CA PHE A 17 11.64 -7.08 -2.15
C PHE A 17 12.07 -7.62 -3.52
N MET A 18 13.04 -6.98 -4.19
CA MET A 18 13.58 -7.46 -5.47
C MET A 18 14.18 -8.87 -5.36
N VAL A 19 14.92 -9.16 -4.27
CA VAL A 19 15.47 -10.49 -4.00
C VAL A 19 14.35 -11.51 -3.77
N LYS A 20 13.32 -11.14 -3.02
CA LYS A 20 12.16 -12.00 -2.77
C LYS A 20 11.45 -12.38 -4.07
N ILE A 21 11.14 -11.41 -4.92
CA ILE A 21 10.48 -11.65 -6.22
C ILE A 21 11.33 -12.55 -7.12
N ALA A 22 12.64 -12.30 -7.20
CA ALA A 22 13.55 -13.14 -7.98
C ALA A 22 13.61 -14.60 -7.49
N LYS A 23 13.35 -14.86 -6.20
CA LYS A 23 13.27 -16.21 -5.63
C LYS A 23 11.90 -16.86 -5.86
N GLU A 24 10.82 -16.09 -5.74
CA GLU A 24 9.45 -16.58 -5.91
C GLU A 24 9.11 -16.90 -7.38
N PHE A 25 9.75 -16.19 -8.33
CA PHE A 25 9.54 -16.33 -9.77
C PHE A 25 10.86 -16.65 -10.48
N PRO A 26 11.30 -17.93 -10.50
CA PRO A 26 12.58 -18.34 -11.07
C PRO A 26 12.80 -17.92 -12.53
N GLU A 27 11.73 -17.76 -13.30
CA GLU A 27 11.73 -17.28 -14.68
C GLU A 27 12.23 -15.83 -14.83
N LEU A 28 12.05 -14.99 -13.80
CA LEU A 28 12.61 -13.65 -13.75
C LEU A 28 14.10 -13.68 -13.38
N GLY A 29 14.47 -14.64 -12.52
CA GLY A 29 15.84 -14.87 -12.08
C GLY A 29 16.48 -13.69 -11.33
N GLY A 30 17.74 -13.86 -10.93
CA GLY A 30 18.50 -12.85 -10.17
C GLY A 30 19.22 -11.80 -11.02
N LEU A 31 19.17 -11.90 -12.36
CA LEU A 31 20.03 -11.09 -13.24
C LEU A 31 19.68 -9.60 -13.19
N GLY A 32 18.39 -9.26 -13.22
CA GLY A 32 17.94 -7.85 -13.13
C GLY A 32 18.43 -7.16 -11.85
N PRO A 33 18.11 -7.72 -10.65
CA PRO A 33 18.62 -7.22 -9.39
C PRO A 33 20.15 -7.17 -9.32
N ALA A 34 20.85 -8.21 -9.79
CA ALA A 34 22.32 -8.25 -9.75
C ALA A 34 22.96 -7.09 -10.51
N ILE A 35 22.44 -6.74 -11.69
CA ILE A 35 22.99 -5.62 -12.46
C ILE A 35 22.72 -4.29 -11.76
N ILE A 36 21.51 -4.08 -11.23
CA ILE A 36 21.18 -2.85 -10.48
C ILE A 36 22.07 -2.73 -9.24
N PHE A 37 22.26 -3.81 -8.49
CA PHE A 37 23.08 -3.80 -7.28
C PHE A 37 24.55 -3.56 -7.61
N LYS A 38 25.06 -4.14 -8.69
CA LYS A 38 26.43 -3.88 -9.18
C LYS A 38 26.63 -2.39 -9.48
N ASP A 39 25.74 -1.78 -10.25
CA ASP A 39 25.86 -0.37 -10.65
C ASP A 39 25.87 0.56 -9.42
N ILE A 40 24.95 0.35 -8.46
CA ILE A 40 24.88 1.13 -7.21
C ILE A 40 26.15 0.93 -6.36
N LEU A 41 26.64 -0.31 -6.25
CA LEU A 41 27.83 -0.61 -5.45
C LEU A 41 29.10 -0.03 -6.07
N GLU A 42 29.26 -0.09 -7.39
CA GLU A 42 30.40 0.50 -8.09
C GLU A 42 30.46 2.02 -7.88
N GLU A 43 29.33 2.72 -7.99
CA GLU A 43 29.25 4.15 -7.70
C GLU A 43 29.55 4.44 -6.24
N SER A 44 28.99 3.64 -5.32
CA SER A 44 29.27 3.77 -3.89
C SER A 44 30.75 3.60 -3.58
N VAL A 45 31.44 2.65 -4.23
CA VAL A 45 32.89 2.44 -4.10
C VAL A 45 33.68 3.64 -4.61
N GLU A 46 33.30 4.23 -5.74
CA GLU A 46 33.95 5.42 -6.27
C GLU A 46 33.75 6.66 -5.38
N ASP A 47 32.57 6.80 -4.78
CA ASP A 47 32.30 7.84 -3.78
C ASP A 47 33.14 7.63 -2.51
N ILE A 48 33.31 6.38 -2.06
CA ILE A 48 34.17 6.04 -0.91
C ILE A 48 35.63 6.43 -1.16
N LYS A 49 36.14 6.21 -2.38
CA LYS A 49 37.52 6.55 -2.75
C LYS A 49 37.78 8.05 -2.78
N LYS A 50 36.76 8.87 -3.04
CA LYS A 50 36.87 10.34 -3.14
C LYS A 50 36.72 10.97 -1.76
N PHE A 51 37.78 10.95 -0.97
CA PHE A 51 37.79 11.62 0.34
C PHE A 51 37.96 13.16 0.20
N PRO A 52 37.27 13.99 1.01
CA PRO A 52 36.26 13.64 2.00
C PRO A 52 34.96 13.19 1.33
N PHE A 53 34.35 12.15 1.87
CA PHE A 53 33.00 11.74 1.44
C PHE A 53 32.10 12.97 1.46
N LYS A 54 31.48 13.29 0.33
CA LYS A 54 30.21 14.01 0.39
C LYS A 54 29.34 13.19 1.33
N ARG A 55 28.96 13.78 2.48
CA ARG A 55 28.02 13.20 3.46
C ARG A 55 27.11 12.25 2.72
N VAL A 56 27.07 10.98 3.12
CA VAL A 56 25.95 10.09 2.81
C VAL A 56 24.74 10.98 3.09
N LYS A 57 24.10 11.50 2.04
CA LYS A 57 22.97 12.43 2.21
C LYS A 57 22.09 11.70 3.18
N GLU A 58 21.85 12.28 4.36
CA GLU A 58 20.86 11.74 5.29
C GLU A 58 19.66 11.45 4.42
N GLN A 59 19.42 10.15 4.18
CA GLN A 59 18.50 9.72 3.16
C GLN A 59 17.13 10.05 3.71
N ASN A 60 16.69 11.28 3.45
CA ASN A 60 15.36 11.73 3.73
C ASN A 60 14.42 11.00 2.76
N PHE A 61 14.13 9.75 3.13
CA PHE A 61 12.84 9.07 3.12
C PHE A 61 12.14 8.67 1.81
N SER A 62 12.85 8.53 0.68
CA SER A 62 12.34 7.69 -0.43
C SER A 62 13.43 7.35 -1.44
N CYS A 63 13.64 6.06 -1.72
CA CYS A 63 14.45 5.63 -2.86
C CYS A 63 13.66 5.77 -4.17
N TYR A 64 14.30 5.50 -5.32
CA TYR A 64 13.63 5.55 -6.63
C TYR A 64 12.31 4.76 -6.64
N LEU A 65 12.32 3.54 -6.09
CA LEU A 65 11.13 2.69 -6.04
C LEU A 65 10.06 3.20 -5.06
N CYS A 66 10.45 3.75 -3.91
CA CYS A 66 9.50 4.42 -3.00
C CYS A 66 8.78 5.60 -3.70
N ARG A 67 9.49 6.35 -4.55
CA ARG A 67 8.90 7.46 -5.32
C ARG A 67 7.89 6.92 -6.34
N ILE A 68 8.29 5.91 -7.11
CA ILE A 68 7.42 5.28 -8.10
C ILE A 68 6.15 4.73 -7.44
N GLU A 69 6.27 4.03 -6.31
CA GLU A 69 5.12 3.54 -5.54
C GLU A 69 4.17 4.68 -5.15
N ARG A 70 4.72 5.78 -4.62
CA ARG A 70 3.92 6.95 -4.24
C ARG A 70 3.22 7.59 -5.43
N GLU A 71 3.92 7.72 -6.56
CA GLU A 71 3.35 8.26 -7.80
C GLU A 71 2.18 7.39 -8.30
N PHE A 72 2.36 6.07 -8.32
CA PHE A 72 1.30 5.13 -8.70
C PHE A 72 0.10 5.24 -7.77
N GLU A 73 0.34 5.29 -6.47
CA GLU A 73 -0.73 5.41 -5.48
C GLU A 73 -1.56 6.68 -5.67
N GLU A 74 -0.90 7.82 -5.88
CA GLU A 74 -1.57 9.08 -6.18
C GLU A 74 -2.37 9.04 -7.49
N VAL A 75 -1.85 8.35 -8.52
CA VAL A 75 -2.59 8.13 -9.77
C VAL A 75 -3.84 7.30 -9.52
N TYR A 76 -3.75 6.20 -8.76
CA TYR A 76 -4.90 5.35 -8.46
C TYR A 76 -5.95 6.09 -7.63
N THR A 77 -5.57 6.79 -6.55
CA THR A 77 -6.54 7.52 -5.71
C THR A 77 -7.24 8.62 -6.49
N ARG A 78 -6.52 9.36 -7.36
CA ARG A 78 -7.11 10.36 -8.26
C ARG A 78 -8.07 9.71 -9.26
N THR A 79 -7.75 8.53 -9.75
CA THR A 79 -8.59 7.81 -10.70
C THR A 79 -9.89 7.37 -10.05
N PHE A 80 -9.84 6.78 -8.86
CA PHE A 80 -11.05 6.45 -8.10
C PHE A 80 -11.89 7.68 -7.74
N ALA A 81 -11.26 8.78 -7.32
CA ALA A 81 -11.97 10.04 -7.08
C ALA A 81 -12.69 10.56 -8.34
N LYS A 82 -12.10 10.40 -9.54
CA LYS A 82 -12.77 10.71 -10.81
C LYS A 82 -13.93 9.77 -11.10
N ILE A 83 -13.75 8.46 -10.91
CA ILE A 83 -14.80 7.45 -11.12
C ILE A 83 -16.01 7.74 -10.22
N PHE A 84 -15.79 8.08 -8.95
CA PHE A 84 -16.88 8.38 -8.01
C PHE A 84 -17.65 9.66 -8.30
N ARG A 85 -17.19 10.49 -9.24
CA ARG A 85 -17.97 11.63 -9.71
C ARG A 85 -19.12 11.21 -10.63
N SER A 86 -19.09 10.01 -11.22
CA SER A 86 -20.22 9.47 -11.96
C SER A 86 -21.21 8.76 -11.04
N ILE A 87 -22.44 8.54 -11.50
CA ILE A 87 -23.44 7.78 -10.73
C ILE A 87 -23.11 6.29 -10.79
N GLU A 88 -22.65 5.83 -11.94
CA GLU A 88 -22.29 4.44 -12.24
C GLU A 88 -21.14 3.99 -11.35
N GLY A 89 -20.09 4.81 -11.24
CA GLY A 89 -18.93 4.51 -10.39
C GLY A 89 -19.28 4.43 -8.90
N ARG A 90 -20.27 5.22 -8.46
CA ARG A 90 -20.77 5.17 -7.08
C ARG A 90 -21.59 3.91 -6.83
N LYS A 91 -22.53 3.59 -7.71
CA LYS A 91 -23.34 2.37 -7.63
C LYS A 91 -22.47 1.12 -7.63
N GLU A 92 -21.47 1.06 -8.51
CA GLU A 92 -20.54 -0.05 -8.56
C GLU A 92 -19.83 -0.22 -7.22
N TYR A 93 -19.32 0.86 -6.63
CA TYR A 93 -18.63 0.78 -5.34
C TYR A 93 -19.54 0.40 -4.18
N GLU A 94 -20.79 0.88 -4.16
CA GLU A 94 -21.79 0.52 -3.14
C GLU A 94 -22.12 -0.98 -3.16
N ASN A 95 -22.21 -1.58 -4.34
CA ASN A 95 -22.58 -2.99 -4.49
C ASN A 95 -21.44 -3.97 -4.17
N GLN A 96 -20.21 -3.49 -4.07
CA GLN A 96 -19.04 -4.34 -3.81
C GLN A 96 -18.78 -4.47 -2.30
N LYS A 97 -18.34 -5.65 -1.85
CA LYS A 97 -17.87 -5.85 -0.46
C LYS A 97 -16.48 -5.26 -0.18
N SER A 98 -15.78 -4.81 -1.22
CA SER A 98 -14.45 -4.22 -1.10
C SER A 98 -14.48 -2.88 -0.38
N VAL A 99 -13.41 -2.60 0.36
CA VAL A 99 -13.25 -1.38 1.16
C VAL A 99 -11.84 -0.84 0.98
N PHE A 100 -11.69 0.48 0.98
CA PHE A 100 -10.37 1.11 0.91
C PHE A 100 -9.70 1.05 2.28
N CYS A 101 -8.37 0.88 2.32
CA CYS A 101 -7.63 1.03 3.57
C CYS A 101 -7.70 2.48 4.07
N LEU A 102 -7.42 2.72 5.35
CA LEU A 102 -7.55 4.05 5.96
C LEU A 102 -6.76 5.13 5.20
N ARG A 103 -5.55 4.77 4.75
CA ARG A 103 -4.68 5.66 3.99
C ARG A 103 -5.30 6.07 2.65
N HIS A 104 -5.73 5.11 1.85
CA HIS A 104 -6.37 5.39 0.55
C HIS A 104 -7.70 6.14 0.73
N THR A 105 -8.48 5.82 1.78
CA THR A 105 -9.69 6.58 2.13
C THR A 105 -9.38 8.05 2.38
N HIS A 106 -8.34 8.35 3.15
CA HIS A 106 -7.90 9.73 3.38
C HIS A 106 -7.49 10.43 2.08
N MET A 107 -6.70 9.75 1.24
CA MET A 107 -6.25 10.30 -0.04
C MET A 107 -7.42 10.61 -0.97
N ILE A 108 -8.38 9.69 -1.12
CA ILE A 108 -9.56 9.89 -1.96
C ILE A 108 -10.43 11.03 -1.42
N LEU A 109 -10.65 11.11 -0.09
CA LEU A 109 -11.37 12.23 0.53
C LEU A 109 -10.70 13.57 0.26
N ARG A 110 -9.36 13.63 0.28
CA ARG A 110 -8.61 14.84 -0.07
C ARG A 110 -8.86 15.26 -1.52
N GLU A 111 -8.82 14.31 -2.47
CA GLU A 111 -9.12 14.57 -3.88
C GLU A 111 -10.58 15.03 -4.09
N LEU A 112 -11.51 14.50 -3.30
CA LEU A 112 -12.93 14.84 -3.36
C LEU A 112 -13.31 16.11 -2.58
N SER A 113 -12.38 16.75 -1.87
CA SER A 113 -12.64 17.89 -0.97
C SER A 113 -13.44 19.05 -1.61
N LYS A 114 -13.27 19.27 -2.92
CA LYS A 114 -13.99 20.29 -3.71
C LYS A 114 -15.38 19.85 -4.19
N HIS A 115 -15.74 18.58 -4.03
CA HIS A 115 -16.98 17.96 -4.50
C HIS A 115 -17.83 17.47 -3.33
N LYS A 116 -18.39 18.40 -2.53
CA LYS A 116 -19.05 18.11 -1.24
C LYS A 116 -20.06 16.96 -1.25
N ALA A 117 -20.91 16.87 -2.28
CA ALA A 117 -21.90 15.78 -2.36
C ALA A 117 -21.24 14.40 -2.50
N VAL A 118 -20.23 14.29 -3.37
CA VAL A 118 -19.49 13.04 -3.59
C VAL A 118 -18.58 12.72 -2.39
N PHE A 119 -17.97 13.75 -1.79
CA PHE A 119 -17.21 13.62 -0.56
C PHE A 119 -18.05 13.01 0.57
N ASN A 120 -19.22 13.58 0.85
CA ASN A 120 -20.11 13.11 1.91
C ASN A 120 -20.63 11.70 1.63
N TRP A 121 -20.96 11.41 0.37
CA TRP A 121 -21.32 10.07 -0.07
C TRP A 121 -20.19 9.06 0.21
N PHE A 122 -18.97 9.34 -0.25
CA PHE A 122 -17.84 8.41 -0.10
C PHE A 122 -17.51 8.20 1.37
N LYS A 123 -17.48 9.28 2.16
CA LYS A 123 -17.26 9.24 3.61
C LYS A 123 -18.28 8.33 4.30
N ARG A 124 -19.58 8.50 3.99
CA ARG A 124 -20.65 7.69 4.57
C ARG A 124 -20.48 6.21 4.23
N ILE A 125 -20.29 5.87 2.95
CA ILE A 125 -20.11 4.47 2.53
C ILE A 125 -18.86 3.84 3.15
N GLN A 126 -17.74 4.56 3.28
CA GLN A 126 -16.56 4.01 3.98
C GLN A 126 -16.85 3.70 5.45
N ILE A 127 -17.54 4.61 6.15
CA ILE A 127 -17.91 4.41 7.55
C ILE A 127 -18.79 3.17 7.70
N GLU A 128 -19.85 3.05 6.90
CA GLU A 128 -20.76 1.89 6.92
C GLU A 128 -20.00 0.57 6.70
N LYS A 129 -19.07 0.52 5.74
CA LYS A 129 -18.24 -0.66 5.49
C LYS A 129 -17.26 -0.95 6.64
N TYR A 130 -16.68 0.07 7.27
CA TYR A 130 -15.82 -0.13 8.44
C TYR A 130 -16.62 -0.63 9.65
N GLU A 131 -17.81 -0.09 9.89
CA GLU A 131 -18.71 -0.52 10.96
C GLU A 131 -19.15 -1.97 10.78
N GLU A 132 -19.44 -2.41 9.55
CA GLU A 132 -19.73 -3.82 9.26
C GLU A 132 -18.55 -4.74 9.65
N ILE A 133 -17.32 -4.29 9.41
CA ILE A 133 -16.11 -5.05 9.77
C ILE A 133 -15.91 -5.08 11.28
N VAL A 134 -16.14 -3.96 11.97
CA VAL A 134 -16.08 -3.89 13.44
C VAL A 134 -17.11 -4.84 14.06
N ALA A 135 -18.35 -4.83 13.59
CA ALA A 135 -19.39 -5.75 14.07
C ALA A 135 -18.98 -7.23 13.87
N LYS A 136 -18.35 -7.57 12.75
CA LYS A 136 -17.80 -8.92 12.53
C LYS A 136 -16.66 -9.24 13.51
N LEU A 137 -15.77 -8.30 13.78
CA LEU A 137 -14.71 -8.50 14.78
C LEU A 137 -15.28 -8.72 16.18
N GLU A 138 -16.35 -8.02 16.55
CA GLU A 138 -17.03 -8.21 17.83
C GLU A 138 -17.58 -9.64 17.94
N ILE A 139 -18.27 -10.13 16.91
CA ILE A 139 -18.76 -11.52 16.85
C ILE A 139 -17.59 -12.51 16.94
N PHE A 140 -16.49 -12.24 16.22
CA PHE A 140 -15.30 -13.08 16.24
C PHE A 140 -14.72 -13.16 17.66
N ILE A 141 -14.55 -12.03 18.34
CA ILE A 141 -14.04 -11.96 19.73
C ILE A 141 -14.99 -12.68 20.70
N GLU A 142 -16.30 -12.47 20.59
CA GLU A 142 -17.29 -13.13 21.45
C GLU A 142 -17.27 -14.65 21.34
N LYS A 143 -17.00 -15.20 20.15
CA LYS A 143 -16.91 -16.66 19.94
C LYS A 143 -15.64 -17.29 20.53
N TYR A 144 -14.62 -16.49 20.84
CA TYR A 144 -13.46 -16.95 21.60
C TYR A 144 -13.73 -17.03 23.10
N ASP A 145 -14.87 -16.53 23.60
CA ASP A 145 -15.30 -16.78 24.98
C ASP A 145 -15.55 -18.29 25.17
N TYR A 146 -14.84 -18.89 26.13
CA TYR A 146 -14.92 -20.31 26.45
C TYR A 146 -16.35 -20.78 26.80
N ARG A 147 -17.24 -19.86 27.19
CA ARG A 147 -18.66 -20.12 27.45
C ARG A 147 -19.48 -20.37 26.18
N ARG A 148 -18.95 -20.01 25.02
CA ARG A 148 -19.59 -20.16 23.70
C ARG A 148 -18.92 -21.22 22.81
N LYS A 149 -18.19 -22.17 23.42
CA LYS A 149 -17.39 -23.23 22.76
C LYS A 149 -18.09 -24.01 21.63
N ASN A 150 -19.42 -24.05 21.59
CA ASN A 150 -20.20 -24.78 20.58
C ASN A 150 -20.77 -23.91 19.45
N VAL A 151 -20.49 -22.60 19.42
CA VAL A 151 -20.93 -21.72 18.33
C VAL A 151 -19.91 -21.81 17.20
N PRO A 152 -20.29 -22.31 16.00
CA PRO A 152 -19.36 -22.41 14.89
C PRO A 152 -18.96 -21.03 14.38
N PHE A 153 -17.72 -20.92 13.91
CA PHE A 153 -17.23 -19.73 13.20
C PHE A 153 -17.86 -19.62 11.80
N GLY A 154 -18.15 -18.40 11.37
CA GLY A 154 -18.66 -18.04 10.05
C GLY A 154 -17.77 -17.01 9.35
N ASP A 155 -18.40 -16.12 8.57
CA ASP A 155 -17.72 -15.11 7.75
C ASP A 155 -16.84 -14.14 8.57
N GLU A 156 -17.08 -14.02 9.88
CA GLU A 156 -16.32 -13.15 10.78
C GLU A 156 -14.83 -13.51 10.88
N VAL A 157 -14.45 -14.77 10.58
CA VAL A 157 -13.04 -15.19 10.56
C VAL A 157 -12.24 -14.42 9.52
N SER A 158 -12.89 -13.96 8.44
CA SER A 158 -12.22 -13.14 7.44
C SER A 158 -11.98 -11.69 7.90
N ALA A 159 -12.73 -11.22 8.90
CA ALA A 159 -12.71 -9.82 9.33
C ALA A 159 -11.34 -9.41 9.89
N TRP A 160 -10.71 -10.21 10.76
CA TRP A 160 -9.40 -9.85 11.32
C TRP A 160 -8.28 -9.77 10.26
N LYS A 161 -8.31 -10.66 9.26
CA LYS A 161 -7.39 -10.60 8.11
C LYS A 161 -7.65 -9.36 7.25
N LEU A 162 -8.91 -9.01 7.03
CA LEU A 162 -9.29 -7.82 6.29
C LEU A 162 -8.89 -6.55 7.05
N SER A 163 -9.08 -6.49 8.38
CA SER A 163 -8.66 -5.39 9.23
C SER A 163 -7.15 -5.16 9.15
N ALA A 164 -6.33 -6.21 9.13
CA ALA A 164 -4.89 -6.07 8.93
C ALA A 164 -4.55 -5.36 7.60
N LYS A 165 -5.31 -5.64 6.52
CA LYS A 165 -5.14 -4.95 5.22
C LYS A 165 -5.65 -3.50 5.24
N ILE A 166 -6.67 -3.20 6.02
CA ILE A 166 -7.25 -1.84 6.15
C ILE A 166 -6.33 -0.93 6.98
N LEU A 167 -5.71 -1.49 8.01
CA LEU A 167 -4.81 -0.78 8.92
C LEU A 167 -3.36 -0.74 8.41
N GLY A 168 -2.98 -1.71 7.58
CA GLY A 168 -1.67 -1.77 6.94
C GLY A 168 -1.36 -0.52 6.11
N LYS A 169 -0.10 -0.09 6.17
CA LYS A 169 0.41 1.06 5.41
C LYS A 169 0.57 0.75 3.92
#